data_AF-A0A1B0BHS6-F1
#
_entry.id   AF-A0A1B0BHS6-F1
#
_cell.length_a   1.000
_cell.length_b   1.000
_cell.length_c   1.000
_cell.angle_alpha   90.00
_cell.angle_beta   90.00
_cell.angle_gamma   90.00
#
_symmetry.space_group_name_H-M   'P 1'
#
loop_
_entity.id
_entity.type
_entity.pdbx_description
1 polymer ?
#
loop_
_entity_poly.entity_id
_entity_poly.type
_entity_poly.pdbx_seq_one_letter_code
_entity_poly.pdbx_strand_id
1 'polypeptide(L)'
;MVVHWYNLKIMVCTTLPTHWRSNKTLPIAFKVLALGEVMDGTIVTIRAGNDENFCGELRNCTAVMKNQVAKFNDLRFVGRSGREKLKK
;
A
#
# COMPACT_ATOMS: atom_id res chain seq x y z
N MET A 1 7.86 -4.53 -3.38
CA MET A 1 6.48 -4.41 -2.89
C MET A 1 5.69 -3.64 -3.92
N VAL A 2 4.85 -4.32 -4.69
CA VAL A 2 4.07 -3.68 -5.76
C VAL A 2 2.65 -3.44 -5.27
N VAL A 3 2.19 -2.19 -5.29
CA VAL A 3 0.78 -1.85 -5.09
C VAL A 3 0.07 -2.02 -6.44
N HIS A 4 -0.82 -2.99 -6.55
CA HIS A 4 -1.59 -3.21 -7.77
C HIS A 4 -2.87 -2.36 -7.76
N TRP A 5 -2.94 -1.41 -8.70
CA TRP A 5 -4.17 -0.65 -8.99
C TRP A 5 -5.00 -1.44 -9.99
N TYR A 6 -6.06 -2.10 -9.53
CA TYR A 6 -7.05 -2.62 -10.47
C TYR A 6 -7.89 -1.42 -10.97
N ASN A 7 -7.89 -1.20 -12.28
CA ASN A 7 -8.75 -0.26 -13.03
C ASN A 7 -8.48 1.25 -13.05
N LEU A 8 -7.41 1.83 -12.49
CA LEU A 8 -7.05 3.23 -12.82
C LEU A 8 -5.53 3.44 -12.92
N LYS A 9 -5.07 3.84 -14.11
CA LYS A 9 -3.66 4.19 -14.42
C LYS A 9 -3.20 5.55 -13.85
N ILE A 10 -4.00 6.20 -12.99
CA ILE A 10 -3.82 7.61 -12.60
C ILE A 10 -3.85 7.83 -11.07
N MET A 11 -3.31 6.89 -10.28
CA MET A 11 -3.20 7.05 -8.83
C MET A 11 -1.76 7.35 -8.41
N VAL A 12 -1.59 8.21 -7.41
CA VAL A 12 -0.33 8.44 -6.70
C VAL A 12 -0.52 8.13 -5.22
N CYS A 13 0.53 7.73 -4.51
CA CYS A 13 0.42 7.35 -3.10
C CYS A 13 1.58 7.89 -2.27
N THR A 14 1.42 7.87 -0.94
CA THR A 14 2.51 8.16 0.00
C THR A 14 3.72 7.28 -0.30
N THR A 15 4.91 7.87 -0.38
CA THR A 15 6.17 7.12 -0.52
C THR A 15 6.39 6.25 0.72
N LEU A 16 6.66 4.98 0.49
CA LEU A 16 6.91 4.01 1.55
C LEU A 16 8.41 4.00 1.93
N PRO A 17 8.75 3.76 3.22
CA PRO A 17 10.14 3.53 3.61
C PRO A 17 10.75 2.36 2.82
N THR A 18 12.04 2.44 2.49
CA THR A 18 12.77 1.38 1.78
C THR A 18 12.87 0.11 2.60
N HIS A 19 13.06 0.24 3.91
CA HIS A 19 13.07 -0.85 4.86
C HIS A 19 12.25 -0.46 6.09
N TRP A 20 11.34 -1.33 6.51
CA TRP A 20 10.51 -1.09 7.69
C TRP A 20 10.31 -2.37 8.50
N ARG A 21 10.12 -2.22 9.81
CA ARG A 21 9.86 -3.34 10.70
C ARG A 21 8.45 -3.89 10.46
N SER A 22 8.33 -5.21 10.40
CA SER A 22 7.04 -5.90 10.28
C SER A 22 6.08 -5.52 11.41
N ASN A 23 4.79 -5.37 11.07
CA ASN A 23 3.67 -5.01 11.95
C ASN A 23 3.89 -3.72 12.79
N LYS A 24 4.84 -2.87 12.38
CA LYS A 24 5.04 -1.55 12.98
C LYS A 24 4.29 -0.49 12.19
N THR A 25 3.64 0.44 12.90
CA THR A 25 3.01 1.63 12.32
C THR A 25 4.00 2.34 11.40
N LEU A 26 3.53 2.75 10.21
CA LEU A 26 4.34 3.52 9.26
C LEU A 26 4.71 4.88 9.86
N PRO A 27 5.88 5.44 9.51
CA PRO A 27 6.29 6.76 10.04
C PRO A 27 5.37 7.88 9.55
N ILE A 28 4.69 7.67 8.41
CA ILE A 28 3.73 8.58 7.81
C ILE A 28 2.50 7.77 7.40
N ALA A 29 1.31 8.33 7.64
CA ALA A 29 0.05 7.71 7.21
C ALA A 29 0.03 7.49 5.69
N PHE A 30 -0.31 6.27 5.29
CA PHE A 30 -0.43 5.93 3.87
C PHE A 30 -1.71 6.52 3.28
N LYS A 31 -1.58 7.18 2.13
CA LYS A 31 -2.68 7.80 1.42
C LYS A 31 -2.55 7.46 -0.06
N VAL A 32 -3.70 7.42 -0.71
CA VAL A 32 -3.83 7.25 -2.16
C VAL A 32 -4.63 8.41 -2.68
N LEU A 33 -4.08 9.11 -3.67
CA LEU A 33 -4.71 10.21 -4.37
C LEU A 33 -5.03 9.75 -5.79
N ALA A 34 -6.26 9.98 -6.24
CA ALA A 34 -6.65 9.79 -7.62
C ALA A 34 -6.50 11.12 -8.39
N LEU A 35 -5.80 11.10 -9.53
CA LEU A 35 -5.57 12.29 -10.37
C LEU A 35 -6.76 12.60 -11.30
N GLY A 36 -7.70 11.68 -11.44
CA GLY A 36 -8.97 11.88 -12.13
C GLY A 36 -10.12 11.56 -11.18
N GLU A 37 -11.34 11.89 -11.58
CA GLU A 37 -12.52 11.76 -10.74
C GLU A 37 -12.79 10.30 -10.36
N VAL A 38 -13.01 10.06 -9.06
CA VAL A 38 -13.34 8.75 -8.49
C VAL A 38 -14.42 9.01 -7.46
N MET A 39 -15.55 8.32 -7.63
CA MET A 39 -16.71 8.49 -6.76
C MET A 39 -16.35 8.30 -5.28
N ASP A 40 -16.77 9.24 -4.44
CA ASP A 40 -16.71 9.10 -2.99
C ASP A 40 -17.41 7.81 -2.54
N GLY A 41 -16.82 7.13 -1.56
CA GLY A 41 -17.29 5.80 -1.15
C GLY A 41 -16.60 4.63 -1.86
N THR A 42 -15.85 4.89 -2.95
CA THR A 42 -15.09 3.83 -3.63
C THR A 42 -14.09 3.17 -2.67
N ILE A 43 -14.14 1.85 -2.58
CA ILE A 43 -13.25 1.08 -1.71
C ILE A 43 -11.88 0.93 -2.39
N VAL A 44 -10.83 1.32 -1.67
CA VAL A 44 -9.43 1.18 -2.09
C VAL A 44 -8.76 0.14 -1.20
N THR A 45 -8.27 -0.94 -1.82
CA THR A 45 -7.54 -2.01 -1.12
C THR A 45 -6.12 -2.12 -1.62
N ILE A 46 -5.16 -2.19 -0.69
CA ILE A 46 -3.74 -2.42 -0.96
C ILE A 46 -3.45 -3.90 -0.88
N ARG A 47 -2.66 -4.39 -1.84
CA ARG A 47 -2.06 -5.72 -1.81
C ARG A 47 -0.55 -5.56 -1.89
N ALA A 48 0.18 -6.46 -1.24
CA ALA A 48 1.63 -6.53 -1.31
C ALA A 48 2.01 -7.92 -1.81
N GLY A 49 3.00 -7.98 -2.69
CA GLY A 49 3.57 -9.23 -3.18
C GLY A 49 4.96 -9.02 -3.74
N ASN A 50 5.73 -10.09 -3.77
CA ASN A 50 6.97 -10.27 -4.53
C ASN A 50 7.14 -11.76 -4.91
N ASP A 51 8.24 -12.10 -5.58
CA ASP A 51 8.47 -13.47 -6.07
C ASP A 51 8.59 -14.51 -4.93
N GLU A 52 9.04 -14.10 -3.75
CA GLU A 52 9.16 -14.98 -2.58
C GLU A 52 7.85 -15.11 -1.80
N ASN A 53 7.05 -14.05 -1.78
CA ASN A 53 5.80 -13.95 -1.03
C ASN A 53 4.76 -13.26 -1.91
N PHE A 54 4.05 -14.06 -2.71
CA PHE A 54 3.07 -13.59 -3.68
C PHE A 54 1.93 -12.79 -3.04
N CYS A 55 1.57 -13.11 -1.78
CA CYS A 55 0.51 -12.45 -1.03
C CYS A 55 1.01 -12.09 0.37
N GLY A 56 1.72 -10.98 0.46
CA GLY A 56 2.19 -10.43 1.74
C GLY A 56 1.03 -10.01 2.62
N GLU A 57 1.01 -10.51 3.85
CA GLU A 57 0.00 -10.17 4.84
C GLU A 57 0.06 -8.68 5.22
N LEU A 58 -1.10 -8.03 5.23
CA LEU A 58 -1.28 -6.63 5.59
C LEU A 58 -2.37 -6.48 6.66
N ARG A 59 -2.28 -5.41 7.46
CA ARG A 59 -3.38 -4.96 8.33
C ARG A 59 -3.85 -3.59 7.91
N ASN A 60 -5.15 -3.35 8.08
CA ASN A 60 -5.80 -2.08 7.74
C ASN A 60 -5.53 -1.68 6.27
N CYS A 61 -5.56 -2.67 5.38
CA CYS A 61 -5.24 -2.53 3.96
C CYS A 61 -6.40 -2.06 3.09
N THR A 62 -7.51 -1.63 3.70
CA THR A 62 -8.67 -1.08 3.00
C THR A 62 -8.99 0.32 3.54
N ALA A 63 -9.30 1.24 2.63
CA ALA A 63 -9.75 2.58 2.94
C ALA A 63 -10.86 3.00 1.97
N VAL A 64 -11.56 4.08 2.31
CA VAL A 64 -12.63 4.65 1.48
C VAL A 64 -12.10 5.90 0.79
N MET A 65 -12.34 6.01 -0.52
CA MET A 65 -12.07 7.21 -1.29
C MET A 65 -13.00 8.33 -0.84
N LYS A 66 -12.45 9.50 -0.52
CA LYS A 66 -13.21 10.71 -0.20
C LYS A 66 -12.47 11.93 -0.70
N ASN A 67 -13.14 12.78 -1.48
CA ASN A 67 -12.52 13.95 -2.12
C ASN A 67 -11.22 13.57 -2.84
N GLN A 68 -11.28 12.50 -3.66
CA GLN A 68 -10.13 11.96 -4.39
C GLN A 68 -8.97 11.42 -3.53
N VAL A 69 -9.13 11.34 -2.21
CA VAL A 69 -8.10 10.79 -1.30
C VAL A 69 -8.66 9.63 -0.47
N ALA A 70 -8.02 8.47 -0.56
CA ALA A 70 -8.21 7.38 0.39
C ALA A 70 -7.10 7.41 1.45
N LYS A 71 -7.49 7.59 2.72
CA LYS A 71 -6.56 7.64 3.86
C LYS A 71 -6.62 6.31 4.62
N PHE A 72 -5.49 5.63 4.73
CA PHE A 72 -5.42 4.36 5.43
C PHE A 72 -5.12 4.61 6.91
N ASN A 73 -6.00 4.10 7.76
CA ASN A 73 -5.83 4.21 9.21
C ASN A 73 -4.86 3.13 9.69
N ASP A 74 -3.60 3.51 9.91
CA ASP A 74 -2.57 2.63 10.44
C ASP A 74 -2.36 1.36 9.57
N LEU A 75 -2.15 1.55 8.26
CA LEU A 75 -1.70 0.48 7.36
C LEU A 75 -0.41 -0.15 7.88
N ARG A 76 -0.35 -1.48 7.93
CA ARG A 76 0.87 -2.21 8.34
C ARG A 76 1.19 -3.37 7.41
N PHE A 77 2.48 -3.57 7.20
CA PHE A 77 3.05 -4.73 6.53
C PHE A 77 3.41 -5.79 7.56
N VAL A 78 2.70 -6.92 7.57
CA VAL A 78 2.95 -8.03 8.51
C VAL A 78 3.87 -9.06 7.86
N GLY A 79 3.58 -9.42 6.61
CA GLY A 79 4.41 -10.31 5.81
C GLY A 79 5.79 -9.72 5.55
N ARG A 80 6.82 -10.57 5.57
CA ARG A 80 8.20 -10.20 5.24
C ARG A 80 8.46 -10.40 3.76
N SER A 81 9.29 -9.55 3.17
CA SER A 81 9.67 -9.62 1.75
C SER A 81 10.88 -10.52 1.46
N GLY A 82 11.42 -11.21 2.48
CA GLY A 82 12.68 -11.93 2.37
C GLY A 82 13.91 -11.12 2.79
N ARG A 83 15.09 -11.73 2.72
CA ARG A 83 16.38 -11.07 2.94
C ARG A 83 16.98 -10.74 1.58
N GLU A 84 17.25 -9.47 1.31
CA GLU A 84 18.05 -9.10 0.15
C GLU A 84 19.39 -9.84 0.22
N LYS A 85 19.66 -10.72 -0.75
CA LYS A 85 20.99 -11.30 -0.93
C LYS A 85 21.90 -10.16 -1.37
N LEU A 86 22.99 -9.94 -0.64
CA LEU A 86 24.11 -9.13 -1.14
C LEU A 86 24.51 -9.73 -2.49
N LYS A 87 24.27 -9.00 -3.59
CA LYS A 87 24.92 -9.31 -4.85
C LYS A 87 26.42 -9.09 -4.59
N LYS A 88 27.19 -10.17 -4.56
CA LYS A 88 28.66 -10.12 -4.57
C LYS A 88 29.13 -9.48 -5.85
#